data_AF-A0A9X1VJB5-F1
#
_entry.id   AF-A0A9X1VJB5-F1
#
_cell.length_a   1.000
_cell.length_b   1.000
_cell.length_c   1.000
_cell.angle_alpha   90.00
_cell.angle_beta   90.00
_cell.angle_gamma   90.00
#
_symmetry.space_group_name_H-M   'P 1'
#
loop_
_entity.id
_entity.type
_entity.pdbx_description
1 polymer ?
#
loop_
_entity_poly.entity_id
_entity_poly.type
_entity_poly.pdbx_seq_one_letter_code
_entity_poly.pdbx_strand_id
1 'polypeptide(L)'
;MNIVERYKKPTPKFFKILRNIGIALATAGGAIIAAPITMPAIVVTIATYMTVAGTVATAVSQAVVKDEGKSEIKANATNDGP
;
A
#
# COMPACT_ATOMS: atom_id res chain seq x y z
N MET A 1 -9.25 23.11 3.24
CA MET A 1 -9.14 21.63 3.29
C MET A 1 -8.13 21.28 4.36
N ASN A 2 -8.56 20.66 5.46
CA ASN A 2 -7.66 20.26 6.53
C ASN A 2 -6.84 19.02 6.11
N ILE A 3 -5.53 18.98 6.41
CA ILE A 3 -4.69 17.77 6.22
C ILE A 3 -5.33 16.55 6.91
N VAL A 4 -5.99 16.79 8.04
CA VAL A 4 -6.68 15.78 8.85
C VAL A 4 -7.82 15.09 8.08
N GLU A 5 -8.51 15.79 7.19
CA GLU A 5 -9.57 15.22 6.35
C GLU A 5 -9.02 14.40 5.19
N ARG A 6 -7.81 14.72 4.69
CA ARG A 6 -7.11 13.91 3.68
C ARG A 6 -6.64 12.57 4.26
N TYR A 7 -6.23 12.52 5.52
CA TYR A 7 -5.83 11.27 6.18
C TYR A 7 -6.99 10.29 6.44
N LYS A 8 -8.21 10.79 6.65
CA LYS A 8 -9.40 9.94 6.83
C LYS A 8 -9.96 9.38 5.51
N LYS A 9 -9.47 9.82 4.35
CA LYS A 9 -9.98 9.37 3.05
C LYS A 9 -9.43 7.97 2.72
N PRO A 10 -10.32 6.98 2.49
CA PRO A 10 -9.90 5.59 2.34
C PRO A 10 -9.16 5.39 1.02
N THR A 11 -7.96 4.80 1.06
CA THR A 11 -7.20 4.44 -0.15
C THR A 11 -8.07 3.56 -1.08
N PRO A 12 -8.07 3.82 -2.41
CA PRO A 12 -8.86 3.03 -3.35
C PRO A 12 -8.46 1.55 -3.30
N LYS A 13 -9.42 0.64 -3.54
CA LYS A 13 -9.19 -0.83 -3.43
C LYS A 13 -7.98 -1.29 -4.27
N PHE A 14 -7.82 -0.75 -5.47
CA PHE A 14 -6.67 -1.03 -6.35
C PHE A 14 -5.32 -0.69 -5.69
N PHE A 15 -5.17 0.53 -5.16
CA PHE A 15 -3.91 0.96 -4.53
C PHE A 15 -3.64 0.26 -3.19
N LYS A 16 -4.68 -0.17 -2.46
CA LYS A 16 -4.49 -1.04 -1.29
C LYS A 16 -3.87 -2.38 -1.67
N ILE A 17 -4.37 -3.00 -2.75
CA ILE A 17 -3.84 -4.27 -3.26
C ILE A 17 -2.42 -4.07 -3.79
N LEU A 18 -2.20 -3.03 -4.59
CA LEU A 18 -0.88 -2.70 -5.14
C LEU A 18 0.15 -2.44 -4.04
N ARG A 19 -0.23 -1.73 -2.96
CA ARG A 19 0.62 -1.52 -1.79
C ARG A 19 1.03 -2.83 -1.14
N ASN A 20 0.09 -3.75 -0.91
CA ASN A 20 0.38 -5.01 -0.25
C ASN A 20 1.33 -5.88 -1.08
N ILE A 21 1.12 -5.90 -2.40
CA ILE A 21 2.03 -6.58 -3.34
C ILE A 21 3.41 -5.89 -3.34
N GLY A 22 3.47 -4.56 -3.38
CA GLY A 22 4.71 -3.81 -3.34
C GLY A 22 5.52 -4.08 -2.07
N ILE A 23 4.85 -4.18 -0.91
CA ILE A 23 5.49 -4.53 0.35
C ILE A 23 6.04 -5.95 0.29
N ALA A 24 5.26 -6.92 -0.20
CA ALA A 24 5.71 -8.31 -0.32
C ALA A 24 6.93 -8.45 -1.24
N LEU A 25 6.94 -7.75 -2.37
CA LEU A 25 8.08 -7.73 -3.31
C LEU A 25 9.31 -7.08 -2.67
N ALA A 26 9.12 -5.94 -1.98
CA ALA A 26 10.19 -5.21 -1.32
C ALA A 26 10.85 -6.02 -0.21
N THR A 27 10.05 -6.68 0.63
CA THR A 27 10.55 -7.51 1.73
C THR A 27 11.20 -8.78 1.23
N ALA A 28 10.63 -9.45 0.22
CA ALA A 28 11.23 -10.64 -0.38
C ALA A 28 12.58 -10.32 -1.03
N GLY A 29 12.67 -9.25 -1.81
CA GLY A 29 13.92 -8.84 -2.45
C GLY A 29 14.95 -8.36 -1.42
N GLY A 30 14.50 -7.60 -0.41
CA GLY A 30 15.35 -7.15 0.68
C GLY A 30 15.93 -8.31 1.51
N ALA A 31 15.15 -9.35 1.76
CA ALA A 31 15.61 -10.55 2.46
C ALA A 31 16.68 -11.30 1.68
N ILE A 32 16.51 -11.44 0.36
CA ILE A 32 17.50 -12.08 -0.53
C ILE A 32 18.81 -11.27 -0.54
N ILE A 33 18.71 -9.94 -0.63
CA ILE A 33 19.89 -9.06 -0.64
C ILE A 33 20.60 -9.07 0.72
N ALA A 34 19.85 -9.15 1.83
CA ALA A 34 20.41 -9.17 3.17
C ALA A 34 21.14 -10.48 3.51
N ALA A 35 20.76 -11.59 2.87
CA ALA A 35 21.39 -12.89 3.06
C ALA A 35 21.79 -13.50 1.70
N PRO A 36 22.86 -12.99 1.06
CA PRO A 36 23.33 -13.49 -0.24
C PRO A 36 24.13 -14.79 -0.05
N ILE A 37 23.48 -15.85 0.42
CA ILE A 37 24.13 -17.15 0.67
C ILE A 37 24.40 -17.89 -0.64
N THR A 38 25.64 -17.82 -1.15
CA THR A 38 26.12 -18.55 -2.34
C THR A 38 25.20 -18.47 -3.58
N MET A 39 24.30 -17.49 -3.62
CA MET A 39 23.29 -17.41 -4.67
C MET A 39 23.95 -16.91 -5.96
N PRO A 40 23.57 -17.46 -7.12
CA PRO A 40 24.01 -16.93 -8.41
C PRO A 40 23.69 -15.44 -8.53
N ALA A 41 24.60 -14.66 -9.11
CA ALA A 41 24.45 -13.20 -9.25
C ALA A 41 23.12 -12.77 -9.88
N ILE A 42 22.58 -13.59 -10.80
CA ILE A 42 21.29 -13.38 -11.45
C ILE A 42 20.15 -13.25 -10.41
N VAL A 43 20.16 -14.06 -9.34
CA VAL A 43 19.12 -14.05 -8.31
C VAL A 43 19.17 -12.74 -7.53
N VAL A 44 20.37 -12.27 -7.17
CA VAL A 44 20.58 -11.01 -6.45
C VAL A 44 20.18 -9.82 -7.31
N THR A 45 20.47 -9.85 -8.61
CA THR A 45 20.05 -8.81 -9.56
C THR A 45 18.53 -8.73 -9.66
N ILE A 46 17.84 -9.87 -9.80
CA ILE A 46 16.37 -9.91 -9.83
C ILE A 46 15.79 -9.37 -8.51
N ALA A 47 16.35 -9.80 -7.37
CA ALA A 47 15.93 -9.33 -6.05
C ALA A 47 16.08 -7.80 -5.92
N THR A 48 17.15 -7.23 -6.46
CA THR A 48 17.39 -5.79 -6.47
C THR A 48 16.30 -5.05 -7.24
N TYR A 49 15.98 -5.48 -8.46
CA TYR A 49 14.89 -4.86 -9.23
C TYR A 49 13.52 -5.04 -8.56
N MET A 50 13.29 -6.19 -7.94
CA MET A 50 12.05 -6.47 -7.20
C MET A 50 11.91 -5.55 -5.99
N THR A 51 12.98 -5.30 -5.26
CA THR A 51 13.00 -4.36 -4.13
C THR A 51 12.70 -2.94 -4.58
N VAL A 52 13.32 -2.47 -5.66
CA VAL A 52 13.07 -1.14 -6.22
C VAL A 52 11.61 -1.00 -6.69
N ALA A 53 11.11 -1.97 -7.47
CA ALA A 53 9.74 -1.95 -7.93
C ALA A 53 8.74 -1.98 -6.76
N GLY A 54 8.99 -2.82 -5.75
CA GLY A 54 8.15 -2.93 -4.56
C GLY A 54 8.08 -1.64 -3.76
N THR A 55 9.23 -1.02 -3.48
CA THR A 55 9.31 0.25 -2.73
C THR A 55 8.60 1.40 -3.44
N VAL A 56 8.81 1.56 -4.76
CA VAL A 56 8.14 2.58 -5.57
C VAL A 56 6.62 2.33 -5.60
N ALA A 57 6.19 1.10 -5.87
CA ALA A 57 4.77 0.75 -5.90
C ALA A 57 4.08 1.02 -4.56
N THR A 58 4.75 0.70 -3.45
CA THR A 58 4.26 0.96 -2.09
C THR A 58 4.19 2.46 -1.79
N ALA A 59 5.20 3.26 -2.15
CA ALA A 59 5.22 4.70 -1.93
C ALA A 59 4.12 5.41 -2.73
N VAL A 60 3.99 5.10 -4.02
CA VAL A 60 2.95 5.65 -4.89
C VAL A 60 1.56 5.26 -4.39
N SER A 61 1.38 4.01 -3.97
CA SER A 61 0.09 3.54 -3.45
C SER A 61 -0.33 4.18 -2.12
N GLN A 62 0.62 4.70 -1.35
CA GLN A 62 0.35 5.49 -0.15
C GLN A 62 0.09 6.96 -0.44
N ALA A 63 0.72 7.51 -1.48
CA ALA A 63 0.52 8.89 -1.92
C ALA A 63 -0.88 9.11 -2.54
N VAL A 64 -1.49 8.08 -3.11
CA VAL A 64 -2.83 8.19 -3.71
C VAL A 64 -3.93 8.16 -2.64
N VAL A 65 -4.66 9.27 -2.54
CA VAL A 65 -5.84 9.43 -1.67
C VAL A 65 -7.11 9.46 -2.53
N LYS A 66 -8.14 8.71 -2.13
CA LYS A 66 -9.45 8.69 -2.81
C LYS A 66 -10.23 9.96 -2.48
N ASP A 67 -10.67 10.73 -3.48
CA ASP A 67 -11.57 11.87 -3.26
C ASP A 67 -13.02 11.39 -3.34
N GLU A 68 -13.66 11.11 -2.20
CA GLU A 68 -15.09 10.75 -2.19
C GLU A 68 -15.97 12.00 -2.12
N GLY A 69 -16.40 12.47 -3.29
CA GLY A 69 -17.66 13.16 -3.45
C GLY A 69 -18.79 12.14 -3.61
N LYS A 70 -19.71 12.11 -2.64
CA LYS A 70 -21.09 11.58 -2.69
C LYS A 70 -21.27 10.04 -2.80
N SER A 71 -21.60 9.43 -1.67
CA SER A 71 -22.51 8.26 -1.61
C SER A 71 -23.16 8.22 -0.23
N GLU A 72 -24.24 8.97 -0.06
CA GLU A 72 -25.23 8.72 1.00
C GLU A 72 -25.98 7.42 0.68
N ILE A 73 -26.09 6.49 1.64
CA ILE A 73 -27.36 5.87 2.07
C ILE A 73 -27.16 5.40 3.52
N LYS A 74 -28.10 5.83 4.37
CA LYS A 74 -28.26 5.52 5.79
C LYS A 74 -28.68 4.06 6.02
N ALA A 75 -28.12 3.42 7.05
CA ALA A 75 -28.76 2.28 7.72
C ALA A 75 -28.15 2.07 9.11
N ASN A 76 -28.76 2.67 10.14
CA ASN A 76 -29.39 1.96 11.26
C ASN A 76 -29.57 2.91 12.46
N ALA A 77 -30.80 2.96 12.93
CA ALA A 77 -31.30 3.81 14.00
C ALA A 77 -31.01 3.18 15.37
N THR A 78 -30.45 3.97 16.29
CA THR A 78 -30.33 3.69 17.74
C THR A 78 -29.85 5.02 18.33
N ASN A 79 -30.54 5.78 19.17
CA ASN A 79 -31.71 5.56 20.01
C ASN A 79 -32.36 6.91 20.32
N ASP A 80 -33.66 6.88 20.58
CA ASP A 80 -34.40 7.93 21.30
C ASP A 80 -33.84 8.16 22.71
N GLY A 81 -33.60 9.44 23.02
CA GLY A 81 -33.85 10.14 24.30
C GLY A 81 -33.01 9.80 25.55
N PRO A 82 -33.22 10.55 26.65
CA PRO A 82 -33.99 11.80 26.81
C PRO A 82 -33.13 13.09 26.70
#